data_AF-A0A2G9PG23-F1
#
_entry.id   AF-A0A2G9PG23-F1
#
_cell.length_a   1.000
_cell.length_b   1.000
_cell.length_c   1.000
_cell.angle_alpha   90.00
_cell.angle_beta   90.00
_cell.angle_gamma   90.00
#
_symmetry.space_group_name_H-M   'P 1'
#
loop_
_entity.id
_entity.type
_entity.pdbx_description
1 polymer ?
#
loop_
_entity_poly.entity_id
_entity_poly.type
_entity_poly.pdbx_seq_one_letter_code
_entity_poly.pdbx_strand_id
1 'polypeptide(L)' 'MLFAYRVTAGQESIVADLLEKKARKGGIAVNALLVSPRLKGYLIVEAANDASARQLITNVPHVKSVLSRPI' A
#
# COMPACT_ATOMS: atom_id res chain seq x y z
N MET A 1 -12.17 -1.78 0.83
CA MET A 1 -12.03 -0.96 -0.41
C MET A 1 -10.65 -1.19 -0.99
N LEU A 2 -10.52 -1.29 -2.31
CA LEU A 2 -9.21 -1.47 -2.95
C LEU A 2 -8.60 -0.13 -3.34
N PHE A 3 -7.31 0.03 -3.07
CA PHE A 3 -6.50 1.19 -3.41
C PHE A 3 -5.26 0.75 -4.16
N ALA A 4 -4.81 1.57 -5.11
CA ALA A 4 -3.52 1.39 -5.76
C ALA A 4 -2.50 2.38 -5.19
N TYR A 5 -1.38 1.86 -4.73
CA TYR A 5 -0.22 2.64 -4.33
C TYR A 5 0.79 2.66 -5.44
N ARG A 6 1.20 3.87 -5.85
CA ARG A 6 2.32 4.05 -6.77
C ARG A 6 3.61 3.91 -5.97
N VAL A 7 4.47 2.99 -6.39
CA VAL A 7 5.75 2.70 -5.76
C VAL A 7 6.88 2.84 -6.78
N THR A 8 8.13 2.81 -6.32
CA THR A 8 9.27 2.64 -7.21
C THR A 8 9.21 1.26 -7.86
N ALA A 9 9.24 1.20 -9.19
CA ALA A 9 9.19 -0.06 -9.92
C ALA A 9 10.35 -0.99 -9.52
N GLY A 10 10.05 -2.27 -9.27
CA GLY A 10 11.02 -3.25 -8.75
C GLY A 10 11.17 -3.26 -7.23
N GLN A 11 10.48 -2.37 -6.50
CA GLN A 11 10.47 -2.31 -5.03
C GLN A 11 9.14 -2.79 -4.43
N GLU A 12 8.23 -3.35 -5.22
CA GLU A 12 6.86 -3.69 -4.81
C GLU A 12 6.85 -4.63 -3.60
N SER A 13 7.64 -5.71 -3.62
CA SER A 13 7.70 -6.68 -2.52
C SER A 13 8.29 -6.08 -1.24
N ILE A 14 9.37 -5.31 -1.34
CA ILE A 14 9.99 -4.65 -0.17
C ILE A 14 9.03 -3.63 0.44
N VAL A 15 8.32 -2.86 -0.40
CA VAL A 15 7.29 -1.93 0.06
C VAL A 15 6.15 -2.69 0.74
N ALA A 16 5.70 -3.82 0.20
CA ALA A 16 4.67 -4.65 0.83
C ALA A 16 5.07 -5.07 2.25
N ASP A 17 6.31 -5.54 2.44
CA ASP A 17 6.83 -5.95 3.75
C ASP A 17 6.88 -4.79 4.75
N LEU A 18 7.25 -3.58 4.28
CA LEU A 18 7.25 -2.37 5.11
C LEU A 18 5.83 -1.98 5.54
N LEU A 19 4.88 -2.04 4.60
CA LEU A 19 3.48 -1.71 4.86
C LEU A 19 2.84 -2.72 5.81
N GLU A 20 3.12 -4.01 5.65
CA GLU A 20 2.63 -5.09 6.53
C GLU A 20 3.08 -4.86 7.98
N LYS A 21 4.39 -4.65 8.19
CA LYS A 21 4.96 -4.38 9.51
C LYS A 21 4.37 -3.12 10.14
N LYS A 22 4.19 -2.07 9.34
CA LYS A 22 3.60 -0.81 9.80
C LYS A 22 2.13 -0.97 10.15
N ALA A 23 1.34 -1.70 9.36
CA ALA A 23 -0.07 -1.97 9.63
C ALA A 23 -0.24 -2.72 10.96
N ARG A 24 0.56 -3.77 11.19
CA ARG A 24 0.55 -4.52 12.46
C ARG A 24 0.96 -3.65 13.64
N LYS A 25 2.06 -2.91 13.54
CA LYS A 25 2.56 -2.08 14.64
C LYS A 25 1.62 -0.93 14.97
N GLY A 26 0.97 -0.34 13.97
CA GLY A 26 0.09 0.82 14.12
C GLY A 26 -1.39 0.49 14.32
N GLY A 27 -1.79 -0.78 14.30
CA GLY A 27 -3.20 -1.17 14.36
C GLY A 27 -4.03 -0.60 13.20
N ILE A 28 -3.41 -0.45 12.02
CA ILE A 28 -4.07 0.17 10.86
C ILE A 28 -4.97 -0.87 10.20
N ALA A 29 -6.25 -0.51 9.97
CA ALA A 29 -7.27 -1.40 9.39
C ALA A 29 -7.04 -1.64 7.89
N VAL A 30 -6.09 -2.54 7.60
CA VAL A 30 -5.73 -3.04 6.27
C VAL A 30 -5.93 -4.55 6.27
N ASN A 31 -6.67 -5.02 5.28
CA ASN A 31 -7.13 -6.40 5.18
C ASN A 31 -6.17 -7.23 4.32
N ALA A 32 -5.64 -6.65 3.25
CA ALA A 32 -4.77 -7.34 2.32
C ALA A 32 -3.78 -6.40 1.61
N LEU A 33 -2.61 -6.94 1.26
CA LEU A 33 -1.62 -6.34 0.37
C LEU A 33 -1.38 -7.32 -0.79
N LEU A 34 -1.49 -6.85 -2.03
CA LEU A 34 -1.28 -7.66 -3.22
C LEU A 34 -0.14 -7.08 -4.06
N VAL A 35 0.84 -7.94 -4.29
CA VAL A 35 1.97 -7.69 -5.19
C VAL A 35 1.85 -8.63 -6.37
N SER A 36 1.95 -8.10 -7.59
CA SER A 36 1.94 -8.89 -8.81
C SER A 36 3.17 -8.58 -9.66
N PRO A 37 3.95 -9.58 -10.10
CA PRO A 37 5.08 -9.37 -11.02
C PRO A 37 4.66 -8.72 -12.36
N ARG A 38 3.38 -8.82 -12.72
CA ARG A 38 2.82 -8.22 -13.94
C ARG A 38 2.39 -6.77 -13.76
N LEU A 39 2.36 -6.26 -12.54
CA LEU A 39 1.92 -4.91 -12.20
C LEU A 39 3.11 -4.09 -11.67
N LYS A 40 3.95 -3.60 -12.59
CA LYS A 40 5.15 -2.84 -12.23
C LYS A 40 4.81 -1.45 -11.72
N GLY A 41 5.46 -1.04 -10.65
CA GLY A 41 5.33 0.29 -10.04
C GLY A 41 4.05 0.50 -9.25
N TYR A 42 3.26 -0.55 -9.04
CA TYR A 42 2.05 -0.47 -8.22
C TYR A 42 1.91 -1.66 -7.27
N LEU A 43 1.25 -1.38 -6.15
CA LEU A 43 0.83 -2.36 -5.15
C LEU A 43 -0.65 -2.12 -4.86
N ILE A 44 -1.43 -3.19 -4.75
CA ILE A 44 -2.86 -3.08 -4.42
C ILE A 44 -3.07 -3.34 -2.93
N VAL A 45 -3.87 -2.51 -2.28
CA VAL A 45 -4.18 -2.60 -0.86
C VAL A 45 -5.67 -2.64 -0.64
N GLU A 46 -6.13 -3.62 0.13
CA GLU A 46 -7.48 -3.60 0.68
C GLU A 46 -7.44 -2.95 2.06
N ALA A 47 -8.14 -1.82 2.22
CA ALA A 47 -8.27 -1.13 3.49
C ALA A 47 -9.74 -0.87 3.83
N ALA A 48 -10.03 -0.67 5.12
CA ALA A 48 -11.38 -0.41 5.61
C ALA A 48 -11.97 0.90 5.05
N ASN A 49 -11.15 1.95 4.88
CA ASN A 49 -11.54 3.25 4.36
C ASN A 49 -10.33 4.06 3.84
N ASP A 50 -10.60 5.21 3.23
CA ASP A 50 -9.60 6.16 2.72
C ASP A 50 -8.59 6.62 3.78
N ALA A 51 -9.03 6.84 5.02
CA ALA A 51 -8.17 7.32 6.09
C ALA A 51 -7.11 6.26 6.44
N SER A 52 -7.52 5.00 6.60
CA SER A 52 -6.61 3.87 6.83
C SER A 52 -5.63 3.70 5.68
N ALA A 53 -6.10 3.80 4.43
CA ALA A 53 -5.25 3.69 3.26
C ALA A 53 -4.20 4.82 3.18
N ARG A 54 -4.57 6.06 3.52
CA ARG A 54 -3.65 7.21 3.51
C ARG A 54 -2.66 7.16 4.66
N GLN A 55 -3.12 6.79 5.86
CA GLN A 55 -2.27 6.65 7.04
C GLN A 55 -1.19 5.57 6.84
N LEU A 56 -1.52 4.48 6.16
CA LEU A 56 -0.60 3.37 5.93
C LEU A 56 0.65 3.81 5.17
N ILE A 57 0.52 4.69 4.17
CA ILE A 57 1.64 5.08 3.29
C ILE A 57 2.49 6.25 3.81
N THR A 58 2.06 6.93 4.87
CA THR A 58 2.78 8.10 5.41
C THR A 58 4.22 7.76 5.81
N ASN A 59 5.20 8.50 5.31
CA ASN A 59 6.63 8.31 5.60
C ASN A 59 7.15 6.89 5.31
N VAL A 60 6.58 6.19 4.32
CA VAL A 60 7.10 4.89 3.86
C VAL A 60 8.04 5.10 2.67
N PRO A 61 9.31 4.68 2.78
CA PRO A 61 10.26 4.77 1.67
C PRO A 61 9.73 4.12 0.39
N HIS A 62 10.07 4.70 -0.77
CA HIS A 62 9.71 4.21 -2.10
C HIS A 62 8.22 4.23 -2.45
N VAL A 63 7.34 4.66 -1.54
CA VAL A 63 5.95 4.98 -1.86
C VAL A 63 5.88 6.42 -2.39
N LYS A 64 5.20 6.60 -3.53
CA LYS A 64 5.07 7.90 -4.20
C LYS A 64 3.71 8.54 -3.93
N SER A 65 2.64 7.76 -4.03
CA SER A 65 1.27 8.24 -3.81
C SER A 65 0.27 7.09 -3.69
N VAL A 66 -0.93 7.39 -3.20
CA VAL A 66 -2.13 6.57 -3.39
C VAL A 66 -2.99 7.18 -4.50
N LEU A 67 -3.57 6.36 -5.37
CA LEU A 67 -4.54 6.85 -6.36
C LEU A 67 -5.79 7.39 -5.64
N SER A 68 -6.27 8.55 -6.10
CA SER A 68 -7.35 9.30 -5.45
C SER A 68 -8.69 8.58 -5.42
N ARG A 69 -8.89 7.60 -6.31
CA ARG A 69 -10.14 6.88 -6.47
C ARG A 69 -9.90 5.40 -6.15
N PRO A 70 -10.70 4.81 -5.25
CA PRO A 70 -10.66 3.37 -5.03
C PRO A 70 -11.05 2.63 -6.33
N ILE A 71 -10.50 1.44 -6.49
CA ILE A 71 -10.68 0.55 -7.66
C ILE A 71 -11.64 -0.59 -7.35
#